data_AF-A0A916FJX6-F1
#
_entry.id   AF-A0A916FJX6-F1
#
_cell.length_a   1.000
_cell.length_b   1.000
_cell.length_c   1.000
_cell.angle_alpha   90.00
_cell.angle_beta   90.00
_cell.angle_gamma   90.00
#
_symmetry.space_group_name_H-M   'P 1'
#
loop_
_entity.id
_entity.type
_entity.pdbx_description
1 polymer ?
#
loop_
_entity_poly.entity_id
_entity_poly.type
_entity_poly.pdbx_seq_one_letter_code
_entity_poly.pdbx_strand_id
1 'polypeptide(L)'
;MKRAIGLLILIMLLAMIVSTALAQVGSGYDLSWSTIDGGGGASSGGGYTLNGTIGQADAGQSIGSGGYTLSGGFWFSRTQRQYQVYLPLVLR
;
A
#
# COMPACT_ATOMS: atom_id res chain seq x y z
N MET A 1 8.85 -18.08 -58.67
CA MET A 1 9.40 -18.59 -57.37
C MET A 1 10.40 -17.61 -56.75
N LYS A 2 11.51 -17.24 -57.40
CA LYS A 2 12.53 -16.33 -56.84
C LYS A 2 12.00 -14.96 -56.36
N ARG A 3 11.05 -14.36 -57.11
CA ARG A 3 10.40 -13.08 -56.74
C ARG A 3 9.48 -13.18 -55.51
N ALA A 4 8.81 -14.31 -55.33
CA ALA A 4 7.92 -14.55 -54.18
C ALA A 4 8.71 -14.78 -52.89
N ILE A 5 9.86 -15.45 -52.99
CA ILE A 5 10.79 -15.64 -51.86
C ILE A 5 11.34 -14.29 -51.38
N GLY A 6 11.74 -13.42 -52.31
CA GLY A 6 12.20 -12.07 -51.97
C GLY A 6 11.13 -11.25 -51.23
N LEU A 7 9.88 -11.35 -51.67
CA LEU A 7 8.76 -10.65 -51.03
C LEU A 7 8.49 -11.17 -49.60
N LEU A 8 8.56 -12.50 -49.40
CA LEU A 8 8.38 -13.12 -48.09
C LEU A 8 9.48 -12.74 -47.10
N ILE A 9 10.74 -12.68 -47.56
CA ILE A 9 11.87 -12.23 -46.74
C ILE A 9 11.69 -10.77 -46.33
N LEU A 10 11.25 -9.91 -47.26
CA LEU A 10 10.99 -8.51 -46.97
C LEU A 10 9.87 -8.31 -45.94
N ILE A 11 8.78 -9.06 -46.07
CA ILE A 11 7.66 -9.02 -45.10
C ILE A 11 8.12 -9.51 -43.73
N MET A 12 8.92 -10.57 -43.68
CA MET A 12 9.47 -11.09 -42.42
C MET A 12 10.41 -10.05 -41.76
N LEU A 13 11.28 -9.40 -42.53
CA LEU A 13 12.14 -8.32 -42.03
C LEU A 13 11.33 -7.13 -41.50
N LEU A 14 10.28 -6.72 -42.21
CA LEU A 14 9.38 -5.65 -41.78
C LEU A 14 8.63 -6.01 -40.49
N ALA A 15 8.19 -7.26 -40.34
CA ALA A 15 7.51 -7.73 -39.13
C ALA A 15 8.43 -7.75 -37.89
N MET A 16 9.72 -8.06 -38.07
CA MET A 16 10.70 -8.03 -36.97
C MET A 16 10.95 -6.61 -36.45
N ILE A 17 10.80 -5.57 -37.29
CA ILE A 17 10.93 -4.16 -36.88
C ILE A 17 9.77 -3.72 -35.98
N VAL A 18 8.58 -4.29 -36.14
CA VAL A 18 7.37 -3.95 -35.37
C VAL A 18 7.34 -4.64 -33.99
N SER A 19 8.24 -5.60 -33.74
CA SER A 19 8.21 -6.46 -32.55
C SER A 19 8.68 -5.79 -31.25
N THR A 20 9.15 -4.54 -31.29
CA THR A 20 9.43 -3.79 -30.07
C THR A 20 8.14 -3.19 -29.51
N ALA A 21 7.33 -4.02 -28.87
CA ALA A 21 6.34 -3.54 -27.93
C ALA A 21 7.10 -2.87 -26.78
N LEU A 22 7.30 -1.55 -26.89
CA LEU A 22 7.76 -0.74 -25.77
C LEU A 22 6.65 -0.80 -24.73
N ALA A 23 6.78 -1.69 -23.75
CA ALA A 23 5.96 -1.61 -22.55
C ALA A 23 6.19 -0.21 -21.98
N GLN A 24 5.13 0.61 -21.98
CA GLN A 24 5.19 1.93 -21.39
C GLN A 24 5.48 1.76 -19.90
N VAL A 25 6.74 1.94 -19.51
CA VAL A 25 7.10 2.16 -18.12
C VAL A 25 6.53 3.54 -17.80
N GLY A 26 5.49 3.60 -16.98
CA GLY A 26 4.81 4.85 -16.63
C GLY A 26 5.75 5.78 -15.87
N SER A 27 6.59 6.53 -16.59
CA SER A 27 7.34 7.65 -16.03
C SER A 27 6.37 8.81 -15.84
N GLY A 28 5.68 8.85 -14.70
CA GLY A 28 4.76 9.95 -14.42
C GLY A 28 3.92 9.81 -13.16
N TYR A 29 3.79 8.62 -12.58
CA TYR A 29 3.15 8.47 -11.28
C TYR A 29 4.22 8.31 -10.20
N ASP A 30 4.50 9.42 -9.53
CA ASP A 30 5.18 9.36 -8.24
C ASP A 30 4.15 8.86 -7.21
N LEU A 31 4.25 7.57 -6.88
CA LEU A 31 3.46 6.92 -5.84
C LEU A 31 4.17 6.95 -4.48
N SER A 32 5.11 7.87 -4.29
CA SER A 32 5.71 8.11 -2.98
C SER A 32 4.61 8.55 -2.02
N TRP A 33 4.33 7.70 -1.04
CA TRP A 33 3.41 8.00 0.04
C TRP A 33 4.21 8.32 1.29
N SER A 34 3.69 9.25 2.08
CA SER A 34 4.22 9.59 3.39
C SER A 34 3.05 9.77 4.35
N THR A 35 3.28 9.41 5.60
CA THR A 35 2.38 9.72 6.72
C THR A 35 3.03 10.82 7.55
N ILE A 36 2.24 11.80 8.00
CA ILE A 36 2.67 12.69 9.09
C ILE A 36 2.10 12.09 10.35
N ASP A 37 2.86 11.18 10.94
CA ASP A 37 2.51 10.60 12.23
C ASP A 37 3.06 11.51 13.31
N GLY A 38 2.19 12.32 13.89
CA GLY A 38 2.51 13.09 15.08
C GLY A 38 2.64 12.14 16.27
N GLY A 39 3.85 12.06 16.83
CA GLY A 39 4.00 11.50 18.17
C GLY A 39 3.02 12.19 19.12
N GLY A 40 2.22 11.41 19.85
CA GLY A 40 1.60 11.92 21.07
C GLY A 40 2.50 11.61 22.26
N GLY A 41 1.93 11.53 23.46
CA GLY A 41 2.72 11.27 24.66
C GLY A 41 1.87 10.89 25.85
N ALA A 42 2.56 10.58 26.96
CA ALA A 42 1.92 10.33 28.24
C ALA A 42 1.58 11.66 28.93
N SER A 43 0.33 11.80 29.37
CA SER A 43 -0.11 12.81 30.35
C SER A 43 -0.51 12.08 31.62
N SER A 44 -0.18 12.61 32.80
CA SER A 44 -0.53 11.97 34.08
C SER A 44 -1.14 12.96 35.08
N GLY A 45 -2.05 12.47 35.91
CA GLY A 45 -2.73 13.26 36.93
C GLY A 45 -3.78 12.45 37.71
N GLY A 46 -3.92 12.71 39.01
CA GLY A 46 -4.94 12.06 39.84
C GLY A 46 -4.81 10.53 39.96
N GLY A 47 -3.61 9.97 39.74
CA GLY A 47 -3.37 8.52 39.70
C GLY A 47 -3.65 7.86 38.33
N TYR A 48 -3.99 8.65 37.32
CA TYR A 48 -4.25 8.17 35.96
C TYR A 48 -3.12 8.57 35.01
N THR A 49 -2.88 7.73 34.01
CA THR A 49 -1.98 8.00 32.89
C THR A 49 -2.76 7.87 31.58
N LEU A 50 -2.71 8.90 30.76
CA LEU A 50 -3.31 8.97 29.43
C LEU A 50 -2.19 8.96 28.38
N ASN A 51 -2.18 7.95 27.50
CA ASN A 51 -1.29 7.94 26.34
C ASN A 51 -2.09 8.23 25.07
N GLY A 52 -1.65 9.22 24.30
CA GLY A 52 -2.28 9.61 23.04
C GLY A 52 -1.32 9.54 21.86
N THR A 53 -1.87 9.59 20.66
CA THR A 53 -1.17 9.78 19.37
C THR A 53 -1.92 10.83 18.55
N ILE A 54 -1.23 11.68 17.80
CA ILE A 54 -1.87 12.77 17.03
C ILE A 54 -1.60 12.54 15.54
N GLY A 55 -2.66 12.56 14.72
CA GLY A 55 -2.51 12.40 13.27
C GLY A 55 -2.10 10.98 12.88
N GLN A 56 -3.08 10.06 12.80
CA GLN A 56 -2.87 8.73 12.23
C GLN A 56 -3.87 8.52 11.12
N ALA A 57 -3.51 8.97 9.92
CA ALA A 57 -4.37 8.77 8.74
C ALA A 57 -4.46 7.29 8.34
N ASP A 58 -3.48 6.48 8.77
CA ASP A 58 -3.37 5.04 8.58
C ASP A 58 -4.08 4.23 9.66
N ALA A 59 -4.45 4.83 10.80
CA ALA A 59 -5.27 4.16 11.81
C ALA A 59 -6.65 3.85 11.23
N GLY A 60 -6.97 2.57 11.14
CA GLY A 60 -8.17 2.13 10.45
C GLY A 60 -8.49 0.67 10.72
N GLN A 61 -9.64 0.24 10.20
CA GLN A 61 -10.09 -1.14 10.38
C GLN A 61 -9.12 -2.12 9.72
N SER A 62 -8.85 -3.21 10.43
CA SER A 62 -8.02 -4.31 9.94
C SER A 62 -8.53 -4.85 8.60
N ILE A 63 -7.66 -4.93 7.60
CA ILE A 63 -7.95 -5.52 6.29
C ILE A 63 -7.35 -6.93 6.27
N GLY A 64 -8.17 -7.93 5.94
CA GLY A 64 -7.77 -9.33 5.94
C GLY A 64 -7.94 -10.00 4.58
N SER A 65 -6.98 -10.84 4.19
CA SER A 65 -7.07 -11.74 3.03
C SER A 65 -6.12 -12.93 3.20
N GLY A 66 -6.52 -14.12 2.73
CA GLY A 66 -5.66 -15.31 2.72
C GLY A 66 -5.16 -15.77 4.10
N GLY A 67 -5.89 -15.48 5.18
CA GLY A 67 -5.48 -15.80 6.56
C GLY A 67 -4.52 -14.78 7.20
N TYR A 68 -4.17 -13.72 6.47
CA TYR A 68 -3.39 -12.60 7.01
C TYR A 68 -4.29 -11.42 7.34
N THR A 69 -3.89 -10.62 8.32
CA THR A 69 -4.57 -9.40 8.72
C THR A 69 -3.55 -8.28 8.83
N LEU A 70 -3.74 -7.22 8.04
CA LEU A 70 -2.99 -5.98 8.10
C LEU A 70 -3.83 -4.93 8.82
N SER A 71 -3.24 -4.20 9.73
CA SER A 71 -3.91 -3.12 10.46
C SER A 71 -2.97 -1.95 10.63
N GLY A 72 -3.47 -0.74 10.39
CA GLY A 72 -2.70 0.49 10.52
C GLY A 72 -2.93 1.20 11.86
N GLY A 73 -2.07 2.16 12.17
CA GLY A 73 -2.06 2.89 13.44
C GLY A 73 -1.20 2.26 14.54
N PHE A 74 -0.71 3.11 15.45
CA PHE A 74 0.24 2.75 16.53
C PHE A 74 -0.41 1.89 17.63
N TRP A 75 -1.70 2.11 17.89
CA TRP A 75 -2.48 1.37 18.87
C TRP A 75 -3.26 0.23 18.22
N PHE A 76 -2.65 -0.47 17.25
CA PHE A 76 -3.29 -1.65 16.68
C PHE A 76 -3.48 -2.69 17.78
N SER A 77 -4.72 -2.77 18.29
CA SER A 77 -5.07 -3.75 19.29
C SER A 77 -5.16 -5.11 18.61
N ARG A 78 -4.27 -6.03 18.98
CA ARG A 78 -4.41 -7.47 18.72
C ARG A 78 -5.62 -8.08 19.45
N THR A 79 -6.61 -7.31 19.91
CA THR A 79 -7.89 -7.84 20.37
C THR A 79 -8.75 -8.31 19.20
N GLN A 80 -8.33 -9.43 18.61
CA GLN A 80 -9.19 -10.42 17.96
C GLN A 80 -10.13 -11.12 18.98
N ARG A 81 -10.40 -10.50 20.14
CA ARG A 81 -11.41 -10.93 21.11
C ARG A 81 -12.22 -9.73 21.59
N GLN A 82 -13.37 -9.59 20.94
CA GLN A 82 -14.66 -9.17 21.49
C GLN A 82 -14.91 -7.71 21.92
N TYR A 83 -13.98 -6.77 21.76
CA TYR A 83 -14.28 -5.37 22.02
C TYR A 83 -13.83 -4.46 20.87
N GLN A 84 -14.81 -3.82 20.21
CA GLN A 84 -14.56 -2.68 19.35
C GLN A 84 -14.31 -1.46 20.25
N VAL A 85 -13.09 -0.95 20.22
CA VAL A 85 -12.66 0.18 21.04
C VAL A 85 -12.90 1.46 20.24
N TYR A 86 -13.95 2.20 20.61
CA TYR A 86 -14.34 3.45 19.94
C TYR A 86 -13.80 4.72 20.64
N LEU A 87 -13.14 4.57 21.79
CA LEU A 87 -12.61 5.65 22.63
C LEU A 87 -11.23 5.27 23.19
N PRO A 88 -10.43 6.24 23.71
CA PRO A 88 -9.14 5.94 24.33
C PRO A 88 -9.25 4.87 25.43
N LEU A 89 -8.42 3.84 25.32
CA LEU A 89 -8.41 2.69 26.22
C LEU A 89 -7.84 3.09 27.59
N VAL A 90 -8.69 3.12 28.61
CA VAL A 90 -8.25 3.29 30.00
C VAL A 90 -7.97 1.92 30.59
N LEU A 91 -6.69 1.63 30.81
CA LEU A 91 -6.24 0.44 31.53
C LEU A 91 -5.97 0.80 33.00
N ARG A 92 -6.33 -0.10 33.91
CA ARG A 92 -6.05 0.00 35.34
C ARG A 92 -5.13 -1.12 35.76
#